data_AF-A0A3M8VD28-F1
#
_entry.id   AF-A0A3M8VD28-F1
#
_cell.length_a   1.000
_cell.length_b   1.000
_cell.length_c   1.000
_cell.angle_alpha   90.00
_cell.angle_beta   90.00
_cell.angle_gamma   90.00
#
_symmetry.space_group_name_H-M   'P 1'
#
loop_
_entity.id
_entity.type
_entity.pdbx_description
1 polymer ?
#
loop_
_entity_poly.entity_id
_entity_poly.type
_entity_poly.pdbx_seq_one_letter_code
_entity_poly.pdbx_strand_id
1 'polypeptide(L)'
;GPAPAAGCDLSERAVGHHSAVLALRLGRRAETHGPEHVLDVWQELSAVSVPVYEPGAGRPAGTVTALTPLREDRAPHPGTALAEATALAVESELLGRARPPERVLLDAYLRHAPEGRAVVALDGSSRIVSSGAARLLSDETLTGLERRATALLRDAGAADGRRPREFPVPDGAGLVVRMTPVVHEGEVIGAVAVARPDPADGTAAAAARTPGRGGEERLPGLAGAS
;
A
#
# COMPACT_ATOMS: atom_id res chain seq x y z
N GLY A 1 33.58 8.97 -15.56
CA GLY A 1 34.27 7.98 -14.70
C GLY A 1 33.29 6.92 -14.18
N PRO A 2 33.77 5.80 -13.65
CA PRO A 2 32.91 4.77 -13.03
C PRO A 2 32.26 5.31 -11.75
N ALA A 3 31.01 4.93 -11.50
CA ALA A 3 30.33 5.22 -10.24
C ALA A 3 31.02 4.50 -9.06
N PRO A 4 31.01 5.05 -7.84
CA PRO A 4 31.55 4.35 -6.67
C PRO A 4 30.80 3.03 -6.45
N ALA A 5 31.54 1.98 -6.10
CA ALA A 5 30.96 0.67 -5.79
C ALA A 5 30.10 0.76 -4.51
N ALA A 6 29.10 -0.13 -4.40
CA ALA A 6 28.31 -0.24 -3.18
C ALA A 6 29.22 -0.51 -1.98
N GLY A 7 29.05 0.28 -0.91
CA GLY A 7 29.86 0.18 0.31
C GLY A 7 31.16 1.00 0.34
N CYS A 8 31.42 1.83 -0.67
CA CYS A 8 32.53 2.80 -0.60
C CYS A 8 32.30 3.83 0.53
N ASP A 9 33.37 4.12 1.29
CA ASP A 9 33.35 5.18 2.29
C ASP A 9 33.33 6.55 1.61
N LEU A 10 32.26 7.31 1.83
CA LEU A 10 32.09 8.70 1.36
C LEU A 10 32.26 9.72 2.49
N SER A 11 32.93 9.34 3.58
CA SER A 11 33.27 10.27 4.66
C SER A 11 34.15 11.41 4.17
N GLU A 12 34.07 12.57 4.82
CA GLU A 12 34.91 13.74 4.50
C GLU A 12 36.41 13.41 4.53
N ARG A 13 36.82 12.44 5.36
CA ARG A 13 38.20 11.94 5.40
C ARG A 13 38.58 11.13 4.16
N ALA A 14 37.65 10.35 3.62
CA ALA A 14 37.89 9.48 2.49
C ALA A 14 37.78 10.20 1.14
N VAL A 15 36.80 11.09 0.98
CA VAL A 15 36.50 11.75 -0.31
C VAL A 15 36.74 13.26 -0.32
N GLY A 16 37.13 13.85 0.81
CA GLY A 16 37.31 15.28 0.95
C GLY A 16 35.98 16.04 0.89
N HIS A 17 36.04 17.27 0.35
CA HIS A 17 34.86 18.10 0.16
C HIS A 17 33.91 17.47 -0.88
N HIS A 18 32.75 17.01 -0.41
CA HIS A 18 31.75 16.33 -1.22
C HIS A 18 30.34 16.78 -0.81
N SER A 19 29.46 16.93 -1.80
CA SER A 19 28.09 17.41 -1.63
C SER A 19 27.30 16.63 -0.57
N ALA A 20 27.50 15.31 -0.48
CA ALA A 20 26.87 14.45 0.54
C ALA A 20 27.17 14.92 1.98
N VAL A 21 28.44 15.24 2.28
CA VAL A 21 28.84 15.72 3.61
C VAL A 21 28.25 17.10 3.89
N LEU A 22 28.27 17.98 2.87
CA LEU A 22 27.69 19.32 2.99
C LEU A 22 26.18 19.27 3.20
N ALA A 23 25.48 18.39 2.48
CA ALA A 23 24.04 18.25 2.57
C ALA A 23 23.59 17.84 3.98
N LEU A 24 24.32 16.90 4.59
CA LEU A 24 24.10 16.49 5.99
C LEU A 24 24.41 17.63 6.97
N ARG A 25 25.52 18.35 6.76
CA ARG A 25 25.94 19.46 7.64
C ARG A 25 24.96 20.64 7.59
N LEU A 26 24.45 20.96 6.40
CA LEU A 26 23.55 22.09 6.19
C LEU A 26 22.07 21.74 6.41
N GLY A 27 21.74 20.45 6.47
CA GLY A 27 20.36 19.97 6.57
C GLY A 27 19.51 20.31 5.34
N ARG A 28 20.14 20.48 4.17
CA ARG A 28 19.46 20.81 2.91
C ARG A 28 20.30 20.33 1.73
N ARG A 29 19.71 20.37 0.52
CA ARG A 29 20.41 20.07 -0.73
C ARG A 29 21.73 20.84 -0.84
N ALA A 30 22.78 20.15 -1.27
CA ALA A 30 24.07 20.74 -1.59
C ALA A 30 24.60 20.18 -2.91
N GLU A 31 25.39 21.00 -3.61
CA GLU A 31 26.01 20.65 -4.89
C GLU A 31 27.52 20.84 -4.78
N THR A 32 28.27 20.08 -5.58
CA THR A 32 29.73 20.22 -5.72
C THR A 32 30.08 19.94 -7.18
N HIS A 33 30.85 20.81 -7.80
CA HIS A 33 31.13 20.80 -9.23
C HIS A 33 32.62 20.79 -9.53
N GLY A 34 33.10 19.69 -10.11
CA GLY A 34 34.43 19.55 -10.67
C GLY A 34 35.54 20.02 -9.71
N PRO A 35 36.24 21.14 -10.00
CA PRO A 35 37.31 21.67 -9.14
C PRO A 35 36.90 22.01 -7.69
N GLU A 36 35.61 22.07 -7.38
CA GLU A 36 35.13 22.20 -5.99
C GLU A 36 35.39 20.93 -5.17
N HIS A 37 35.58 19.79 -5.83
CA HIS A 37 36.05 18.56 -5.20
C HIS A 37 37.56 18.63 -4.91
N VAL A 38 37.93 18.33 -3.67
CA VAL A 38 39.34 18.36 -3.23
C VAL A 38 40.20 17.27 -3.89
N LEU A 39 39.62 16.11 -4.21
CA LEU A 39 40.35 15.02 -4.85
C LEU A 39 40.17 15.05 -6.36
N ASP A 40 41.27 14.93 -7.09
CA ASP A 40 41.32 14.98 -8.57
C ASP A 40 40.39 13.95 -9.24
N VAL A 41 40.21 12.78 -8.61
CA VAL A 41 39.34 11.71 -9.13
C VAL A 41 37.87 12.14 -9.30
N TRP A 42 37.43 13.18 -8.60
CA TRP A 42 36.07 13.71 -8.68
C TRP A 42 35.96 14.97 -9.55
N GLN A 43 37.07 15.53 -10.04
CA GLN A 43 37.06 16.82 -10.74
C GLN A 43 36.40 16.77 -12.11
N GLU A 44 36.24 15.59 -12.71
CA GLU A 44 35.46 15.39 -13.94
C GLU A 44 33.95 15.20 -13.68
N LEU A 45 33.52 15.30 -12.42
CA LEU A 45 32.16 15.02 -12.01
C LEU A 45 31.50 16.25 -11.40
N SER A 46 30.18 16.23 -11.45
CA SER A 46 29.28 17.14 -10.79
C SER A 46 28.35 16.30 -9.93
N ALA A 47 28.13 16.72 -8.68
CA ALA A 47 27.40 15.97 -7.68
C ALA A 47 26.32 16.84 -7.03
N VAL A 48 25.13 16.30 -6.87
CA VAL A 48 24.08 16.87 -6.00
C VAL A 48 23.67 15.85 -4.96
N SER A 49 23.56 16.28 -3.72
CA SER A 49 23.12 15.43 -2.62
C SER A 49 21.98 16.07 -1.85
N VAL A 50 20.99 15.25 -1.50
CA VAL A 50 19.82 15.63 -0.71
C VAL A 50 19.83 14.78 0.57
N PRO A 51 19.72 15.39 1.77
CA PRO A 51 19.66 14.63 3.01
C PRO A 51 18.36 13.83 3.10
N VAL A 52 18.43 12.67 3.74
CA VAL A 52 17.30 11.78 4.08
C VAL A 52 17.26 11.65 5.59
N TYR A 53 16.07 11.77 6.18
CA TYR A 53 15.88 11.75 7.63
C TYR A 53 15.16 10.49 8.14
N GLU A 54 15.51 10.10 9.37
CA GLU A 54 14.79 9.10 10.13
C GLU A 54 13.37 9.60 10.47
N PRO A 55 12.34 8.75 10.34
CA PRO A 55 10.98 9.08 10.75
C PRO A 55 10.90 9.45 12.23
N GLY A 56 10.19 10.55 12.54
CA GLY A 56 9.87 10.97 13.91
C GLY A 56 11.01 11.60 14.72
N ALA A 57 12.26 11.20 14.49
CA ALA A 57 13.43 11.74 15.20
C ALA A 57 14.08 12.94 14.50
N GLY A 58 13.84 13.13 13.20
CA GLY A 58 14.46 14.20 12.40
C GLY A 58 16.00 14.11 12.34
N ARG A 59 16.56 12.96 12.70
CA ARG A 59 17.99 12.68 12.61
C ARG A 59 18.34 12.29 11.18
N PRO A 60 19.48 12.71 10.62
CA PRO A 60 19.87 12.30 9.29
C PRO A 60 20.13 10.78 9.25
N ALA A 61 19.43 10.10 8.35
CA ALA A 61 19.67 8.69 8.02
C ALA A 61 20.75 8.53 6.94
N GLY A 62 20.92 9.54 6.08
CA GLY A 62 21.92 9.53 5.01
C GLY A 62 21.67 10.60 3.95
N THR A 63 22.16 10.36 2.72
CA THR A 63 21.87 11.23 1.56
C THR A 63 21.54 10.41 0.33
N VAL A 64 20.73 10.96 -0.57
CA VAL A 64 20.65 10.53 -1.95
C VAL A 64 21.56 11.42 -2.78
N THR A 65 22.49 10.82 -3.52
CA THR A 65 23.45 11.53 -4.37
C THR A 65 23.25 11.16 -5.84
N ALA A 66 23.12 12.17 -6.70
CA ALA A 66 23.18 11.99 -8.15
C ALA A 66 24.51 12.57 -8.66
N LEU A 67 25.21 11.78 -9.49
CA LEU A 67 26.48 12.14 -10.11
C LEU A 67 26.28 12.27 -11.62
N THR A 68 26.86 13.30 -12.21
CA THR A 68 26.93 13.48 -13.67
C THR A 68 28.33 13.90 -14.10
N PRO A 69 28.75 13.63 -15.35
CA PRO A 69 29.96 14.25 -15.89
C PRO A 69 29.86 15.77 -15.83
N LEU A 70 30.98 16.44 -15.52
CA LEU A 70 31.07 17.89 -15.46
C LEU A 70 30.63 18.51 -16.80
N ARG A 71 29.79 19.54 -16.72
CA ARG A 71 29.33 20.35 -17.86
C ARG A 71 29.68 21.81 -17.64
N GLU A 72 29.80 22.56 -18.73
CA GLU A 72 30.16 23.98 -18.70
C GLU A 72 29.09 24.86 -18.03
N ASP A 73 27.80 24.49 -18.15
CA ASP A 73 26.70 25.19 -17.47
C ASP A 73 26.59 24.77 -16.00
N ARG A 74 26.96 25.70 -15.11
CA ARG A 74 26.92 25.52 -13.66
C ARG A 74 25.60 26.02 -13.07
N ALA A 75 24.92 25.07 -12.42
CA ALA A 75 23.70 25.22 -11.63
C ALA A 75 22.40 25.56 -12.40
N PRO A 76 21.27 24.93 -12.03
CA PRO A 76 21.15 23.84 -11.05
C PRO A 76 21.67 22.50 -11.63
N HIS A 77 22.22 21.64 -10.76
CA HIS A 77 22.69 20.31 -11.17
C HIS A 77 21.56 19.53 -11.89
N PRO A 78 21.80 18.91 -13.06
CA PRO A 78 20.74 18.26 -13.87
C PRO A 78 20.04 17.11 -13.13
N GLY A 79 20.74 16.43 -12.22
CA GLY A 79 20.19 15.39 -11.35
C GLY A 79 19.37 15.88 -10.14
N THR A 80 19.16 17.20 -9.96
CA THR A 80 18.51 17.75 -8.76
C THR A 80 17.12 17.18 -8.52
N ALA A 81 16.24 17.27 -9.53
CA ALA A 81 14.86 16.79 -9.40
C ALA A 81 14.79 15.29 -9.11
N LEU A 82 15.69 14.51 -9.70
CA LEU A 82 15.77 13.07 -9.45
C LEU A 82 16.21 12.77 -8.01
N ALA A 83 17.26 13.46 -7.53
CA ALA A 83 17.76 13.26 -6.17
C ALA A 83 16.71 13.64 -5.12
N GLU A 84 15.99 14.74 -5.32
CA GLU A 84 14.92 15.18 -4.42
C GLU A 84 13.72 14.22 -4.42
N ALA A 85 13.23 13.83 -5.60
CA ALA A 85 12.12 12.88 -5.71
C ALA A 85 12.48 11.53 -5.09
N THR A 86 13.72 11.07 -5.27
CA THR A 86 14.20 9.82 -4.68
C THR A 86 14.33 9.93 -3.17
N ALA A 87 14.88 11.04 -2.64
CA ALA A 87 14.97 11.25 -1.20
C ALA A 87 13.56 11.23 -0.55
N LEU A 88 12.59 11.92 -1.14
CA LEU A 88 11.20 11.91 -0.69
C LEU A 88 10.57 10.51 -0.72
N ALA A 89 10.84 9.73 -1.76
CA ALA A 89 10.35 8.36 -1.87
C ALA A 89 10.95 7.46 -0.78
N VAL A 90 12.25 7.60 -0.50
CA VAL A 90 12.92 6.88 0.59
C VAL A 90 12.35 7.25 1.94
N GLU A 91 12.16 8.55 2.24
CA GLU A 91 11.56 8.98 3.51
C GLU A 91 10.12 8.49 3.68
N SER A 92 9.34 8.49 2.60
CA SER A 92 7.96 7.96 2.61
C SER A 92 7.93 6.47 2.94
N GLU A 93 8.86 5.71 2.36
CA GLU A 93 9.04 4.29 2.66
C GLU A 93 9.46 4.09 4.12
N LEU A 94 10.51 4.78 4.58
CA LEU A 94 10.97 4.71 5.98
C LEU A 94 9.84 5.04 6.96
N LEU A 95 9.03 6.06 6.67
CA LEU A 95 7.87 6.41 7.48
C LEU A 95 6.83 5.29 7.50
N GLY A 96 6.59 4.61 6.37
CA GLY A 96 5.73 3.43 6.30
C GLY A 96 6.21 2.30 7.19
N ARG A 97 7.54 2.09 7.25
CA ARG A 97 8.22 1.08 8.08
C ARG A 97 8.23 1.41 9.57
N ALA A 98 8.29 2.69 9.93
CA ALA A 98 8.28 3.13 11.32
C ALA A 98 6.88 3.16 11.98
N ARG A 99 5.80 2.94 11.20
CA ARG A 99 4.44 2.94 11.75
C ARG A 99 4.22 1.73 12.66
N PRO A 100 3.54 1.89 13.80
CA PRO A 100 3.08 0.74 14.59
C PRO A 100 2.23 -0.20 13.71
N PRO A 101 2.36 -1.53 13.87
CA PRO A 101 1.56 -2.52 13.12
C PRO A 101 0.06 -2.24 13.14
N GLU A 102 -0.46 -1.78 14.30
CA GLU A 102 -1.87 -1.45 14.50
C GLU A 102 -2.31 -0.30 13.58
N ARG A 103 -1.44 0.69 13.35
CA ARG A 103 -1.73 1.79 12.44
C ARG A 103 -1.74 1.34 10.98
N VAL A 104 -0.84 0.44 10.62
CA VAL A 104 -0.78 -0.14 9.26
C VAL A 104 -2.04 -0.96 8.97
N LEU A 105 -2.51 -1.75 9.94
CA LEU A 105 -3.76 -2.50 9.84
C LEU A 105 -4.98 -1.57 9.75
N LEU A 106 -5.03 -0.52 10.56
CA LEU A 106 -6.09 0.48 10.51
C LEU A 106 -6.13 1.20 9.15
N ASP A 107 -4.99 1.65 8.63
CA ASP A 107 -4.92 2.30 7.33
C ASP A 107 -5.36 1.32 6.22
N ALA A 108 -5.02 0.03 6.33
CA ALA A 108 -5.51 -1.00 5.42
C ALA A 108 -7.04 -1.19 5.50
N TYR A 109 -7.61 -1.22 6.70
CA TYR A 109 -9.05 -1.22 6.91
C TYR A 109 -9.73 -0.02 6.26
N LEU A 110 -9.22 1.20 6.51
CA LEU A 110 -9.78 2.45 6.02
C LEU A 110 -9.77 2.54 4.49
N ARG A 111 -8.77 1.99 3.82
CA ARG A 111 -8.72 1.90 2.34
C ARG A 111 -9.87 1.06 1.75
N HIS A 112 -10.36 0.08 2.49
CA HIS A 112 -11.45 -0.81 2.04
C HIS A 112 -12.83 -0.41 2.58
N ALA A 113 -12.87 0.39 3.64
CA ALA A 113 -14.09 0.87 4.26
C ALA A 113 -14.90 1.98 3.55
N PRO A 114 -14.54 2.56 2.37
CA PRO A 114 -15.46 3.46 1.67
C PRO A 114 -16.74 2.72 1.23
N GLU A 115 -17.86 3.44 1.17
CA GLU A 115 -19.10 3.00 0.51
C GLU A 115 -19.89 1.86 1.19
N GLY A 116 -19.86 1.77 2.53
CA GLY A 116 -20.74 0.84 3.26
C GLY A 116 -20.46 -0.65 3.04
N ARG A 117 -19.30 -0.98 2.44
CA ARG A 117 -18.84 -2.34 2.20
C ARG A 117 -18.67 -3.10 3.52
N ALA A 118 -18.90 -4.41 3.47
CA ALA A 118 -18.67 -5.28 4.62
C ALA A 118 -17.19 -5.64 4.72
N VAL A 119 -16.47 -4.87 5.54
CA VAL A 119 -15.04 -5.02 5.81
C VAL A 119 -14.79 -5.40 7.26
N VAL A 120 -13.85 -6.32 7.48
CA VAL A 120 -13.33 -6.72 8.79
C VAL A 120 -11.80 -6.69 8.73
N ALA A 121 -11.14 -6.10 9.71
CA ALA A 121 -9.69 -6.17 9.87
C ALA A 121 -9.33 -6.91 11.16
N LEU A 122 -8.30 -7.75 11.09
CA LEU A 122 -7.95 -8.75 12.11
C LEU A 122 -6.44 -8.78 12.30
N ASP A 123 -5.95 -8.66 13.54
CA ASP A 123 -4.53 -8.89 13.91
C ASP A 123 -4.32 -10.23 14.65
N GLY A 124 -5.38 -11.05 14.75
CA GLY A 124 -5.37 -12.33 15.47
C GLY A 124 -5.68 -12.23 16.98
N SER A 125 -5.72 -11.04 17.56
CA SER A 125 -6.08 -10.78 18.96
C SER A 125 -7.27 -9.82 19.10
N SER A 126 -7.43 -8.91 18.14
CA SER A 126 -8.41 -7.85 18.07
C SER A 126 -9.04 -7.80 16.67
N ARG A 127 -10.24 -7.18 16.59
CA ARG A 127 -10.98 -7.02 15.35
C ARG A 127 -11.59 -5.63 15.20
N ILE A 128 -11.52 -5.09 13.99
CA ILE A 128 -12.26 -3.90 13.57
C ILE A 128 -13.33 -4.34 12.58
N VAL A 129 -14.60 -4.08 12.89
CA VAL A 129 -15.76 -4.50 12.10
C VAL A 129 -16.50 -3.28 11.58
N SER A 130 -16.66 -3.18 10.26
CA SER A 130 -17.50 -2.14 9.64
C SER A 130 -18.99 -2.37 9.93
N SER A 131 -19.79 -1.30 9.85
CA SER A 131 -21.25 -1.40 9.99
C SER A 131 -21.90 -2.27 8.90
N GLY A 132 -21.30 -2.34 7.70
CA GLY A 132 -21.72 -3.28 6.65
C GLY A 132 -21.49 -4.74 7.06
N ALA A 133 -20.32 -5.04 7.62
CA ALA A 133 -19.96 -6.39 8.05
C ALA A 133 -20.81 -6.83 9.25
N ALA A 134 -21.04 -5.96 10.22
CA ALA A 134 -21.87 -6.25 11.40
C ALA A 134 -23.33 -6.60 11.04
N ARG A 135 -23.84 -6.14 9.89
CA ARG A 135 -25.19 -6.46 9.41
C ARG A 135 -25.26 -7.73 8.57
N LEU A 136 -24.16 -8.09 7.89
CA LEU A 136 -24.14 -9.15 6.88
C LEU A 136 -23.47 -10.43 7.36
N LEU A 137 -22.59 -10.36 8.36
CA LEU A 137 -21.81 -11.49 8.84
C LEU A 137 -22.31 -11.94 10.21
N SER A 138 -22.52 -13.25 10.37
CA SER A 138 -22.81 -13.87 11.66
C SER A 138 -21.59 -13.83 12.58
N ASP A 139 -21.81 -13.93 13.89
CA ASP A 139 -20.72 -14.05 14.87
C ASP A 139 -19.88 -15.32 14.63
N GLU A 140 -20.50 -16.40 14.16
CA GLU A 140 -19.79 -17.63 13.77
C GLU A 140 -18.84 -17.37 12.57
N THR A 141 -19.32 -16.62 11.57
CA THR A 141 -18.49 -16.20 10.44
C THR A 141 -17.31 -15.34 10.92
N LEU A 142 -17.56 -14.34 11.77
CA LEU A 142 -16.50 -13.48 12.31
C LEU A 142 -15.44 -14.29 13.09
N THR A 143 -15.88 -15.24 13.92
CA THR A 143 -14.98 -16.17 14.64
C THR A 143 -14.20 -17.06 13.68
N GLY A 144 -14.82 -17.48 12.58
CA GLY A 144 -14.17 -18.21 11.50
C GLY A 144 -13.13 -17.38 10.74
N LEU A 145 -13.35 -16.06 10.59
CA LEU A 145 -12.38 -15.14 10.00
C LEU A 145 -11.17 -14.95 10.93
N GLU A 146 -11.42 -14.78 12.22
CA GLU A 146 -10.36 -14.67 13.25
C GLU A 146 -9.44 -15.89 13.23
N ARG A 147 -10.01 -17.11 13.29
CA ARG A 147 -9.20 -18.35 13.23
C ARG A 147 -8.34 -18.44 11.97
N ARG A 148 -8.87 -17.99 10.83
CA ARG A 148 -8.12 -17.95 9.56
C ARG A 148 -7.03 -16.89 9.56
N ALA A 149 -7.28 -15.71 10.14
CA ALA A 149 -6.26 -14.68 10.33
C ALA A 149 -5.14 -15.17 11.25
N THR A 150 -5.46 -15.84 12.36
CA THR A 150 -4.46 -16.47 13.24
C THR A 150 -3.66 -17.55 12.52
N ALA A 151 -4.28 -18.34 11.64
CA ALA A 151 -3.56 -19.31 10.82
C ALA A 151 -2.59 -18.62 9.84
N LEU A 152 -3.01 -17.52 9.19
CA LEU A 152 -2.13 -16.72 8.33
C LEU A 152 -0.92 -16.15 9.07
N LEU A 153 -1.12 -15.69 10.32
CA LEU A 153 -0.03 -15.20 11.17
C LEU A 153 0.95 -16.31 11.55
N ARG A 154 0.46 -17.53 11.79
CA ARG A 154 1.31 -18.70 12.06
C ARG A 154 2.06 -19.18 10.82
N ASP A 155 1.43 -19.08 9.66
CA ASP A 155 1.98 -19.49 8.36
C ASP A 155 2.77 -18.36 7.66
N ALA A 156 3.08 -17.26 8.36
CA ALA A 156 3.68 -16.04 7.78
C ALA A 156 5.01 -16.28 7.04
N GLY A 157 5.74 -17.36 7.40
CA GLY A 157 6.97 -17.78 6.75
C GLY A 157 6.78 -18.57 5.44
N ALA A 158 5.57 -19.00 5.10
CA ALA A 158 5.29 -19.72 3.86
C ALA A 158 4.96 -18.74 2.72
N ALA A 159 5.48 -19.00 1.51
CA ALA A 159 5.23 -18.15 0.33
C ALA A 159 3.73 -17.94 0.01
N ASP A 160 2.88 -18.89 0.39
CA ASP A 160 1.42 -18.85 0.23
C ASP A 160 0.66 -18.13 1.35
N GLY A 161 1.34 -17.75 2.44
CA GLY A 161 0.76 -16.98 3.55
C GLY A 161 0.47 -15.52 3.18
N ARG A 162 1.13 -14.99 2.14
CA ARG A 162 1.01 -13.59 1.70
C ARG A 162 -0.01 -13.37 0.58
N ARG A 163 -0.62 -14.45 0.06
CA ARG A 163 -1.59 -14.36 -1.05
C ARG A 163 -3.00 -14.11 -0.53
N PRO A 164 -3.80 -13.29 -1.23
CA PRO A 164 -5.22 -13.16 -0.93
C PRO A 164 -5.94 -14.50 -1.05
N ARG A 165 -6.85 -14.79 -0.11
CA ARG A 165 -7.65 -16.02 -0.10
C ARG A 165 -9.13 -15.67 -0.20
N GLU A 166 -9.86 -16.41 -1.01
CA GLU A 166 -11.32 -16.27 -1.12
C GLU A 166 -12.00 -17.53 -0.59
N PHE A 167 -13.11 -17.36 0.13
CA PHE A 167 -13.91 -18.47 0.63
C PHE A 167 -15.38 -18.05 0.80
N PRO A 168 -16.32 -18.99 0.63
CA PRO A 168 -17.73 -18.71 0.83
C PRO A 168 -18.03 -18.44 2.31
N VAL A 169 -19.03 -17.61 2.57
CA VAL A 169 -19.58 -17.40 3.91
C VAL A 169 -20.61 -18.49 4.19
N PRO A 170 -20.44 -19.34 5.22
CA PRO A 170 -21.36 -20.44 5.50
C PRO A 170 -22.81 -19.98 5.71
N ASP A 171 -23.00 -18.84 6.39
CA ASP A 171 -24.32 -18.33 6.80
C ASP A 171 -24.78 -17.13 5.98
N GLY A 172 -23.93 -16.62 5.09
CA GLY A 172 -24.17 -15.40 4.33
C GLY A 172 -24.67 -15.79 2.96
N ALA A 173 -25.99 -15.86 2.79
CA ALA A 173 -26.66 -16.22 1.54
C ALA A 173 -25.96 -15.57 0.32
N GLY A 174 -25.17 -16.37 -0.42
CA GLY A 174 -24.44 -15.91 -1.59
C GLY A 174 -23.36 -14.86 -1.34
N LEU A 175 -22.64 -14.92 -0.22
CA LEU A 175 -21.50 -14.03 0.04
C LEU A 175 -20.17 -14.79 -0.07
N VAL A 176 -19.18 -14.14 -0.69
CA VAL A 176 -17.78 -14.55 -0.73
C VAL A 176 -16.95 -13.53 0.03
N VAL A 177 -16.09 -14.00 0.92
CA VAL A 177 -15.09 -13.15 1.59
C VAL A 177 -13.77 -13.28 0.87
N ARG A 178 -13.22 -12.12 0.47
CA ARG A 178 -11.83 -12.00 0.05
C ARG A 178 -11.00 -11.48 1.21
N MET A 179 -10.11 -12.32 1.73
CA MET A 179 -9.16 -11.98 2.78
C MET A 179 -7.80 -11.67 2.19
N THR A 180 -7.28 -10.47 2.48
CA THR A 180 -5.98 -9.99 2.01
C THR A 180 -5.06 -9.82 3.22
N PRO A 181 -3.93 -10.55 3.30
CA PRO A 181 -2.94 -10.37 4.36
C PRO A 181 -2.39 -8.93 4.37
N VAL A 182 -2.17 -8.38 5.56
CA VAL A 182 -1.50 -7.08 5.76
C VAL A 182 -0.07 -7.38 6.21
N VAL A 183 0.89 -6.86 5.44
CA VAL A 183 2.32 -7.08 5.66
C VAL A 183 2.97 -5.79 6.11
N HIS A 184 3.83 -5.87 7.11
CA HIS A 184 4.64 -4.77 7.62
C HIS A 184 6.04 -5.30 7.96
N GLU A 185 7.09 -4.63 7.47
CA GLU A 185 8.48 -5.11 7.56
C GLU A 185 8.70 -6.55 7.05
N GLY A 186 7.89 -7.00 6.08
CA GLY A 186 7.95 -8.37 5.55
C GLY A 186 7.23 -9.42 6.39
N GLU A 187 6.73 -9.06 7.56
CA GLU A 187 5.93 -9.93 8.42
C GLU A 187 4.44 -9.72 8.20
N VAL A 188 3.65 -10.79 8.21
CA VAL A 188 2.19 -10.68 8.22
C VAL A 188 1.79 -10.22 9.61
N ILE A 189 1.18 -9.03 9.71
CA ILE A 189 0.71 -8.45 10.97
C ILE A 189 -0.80 -8.58 11.16
N GLY A 190 -1.52 -9.04 10.12
CA GLY A 190 -2.96 -9.24 10.17
C GLY A 190 -3.55 -9.51 8.79
N ALA A 191 -4.86 -9.32 8.67
CA ALA A 191 -5.58 -9.44 7.40
C ALA A 191 -6.79 -8.50 7.34
N VAL A 192 -7.14 -8.07 6.14
CA VAL A 192 -8.41 -7.39 5.84
C VAL A 192 -9.28 -8.32 5.01
N ALA A 193 -10.46 -8.64 5.54
CA ALA A 193 -11.51 -9.41 4.90
C ALA A 193 -12.59 -8.49 4.35
N VAL A 194 -12.90 -8.62 3.06
CA VAL A 194 -14.00 -7.89 2.39
C VAL A 194 -15.03 -8.90 1.93
N ALA A 195 -16.25 -8.83 2.46
CA ALA A 195 -17.38 -9.62 1.99
C ALA A 195 -18.05 -8.94 0.79
N ARG A 196 -18.32 -9.72 -0.25
CA ARG A 196 -19.00 -9.31 -1.47
C ARG A 196 -20.03 -10.36 -1.88
N PRO A 197 -21.09 -9.99 -2.63
CA PRO A 197 -21.97 -10.97 -3.26
C PRO A 197 -21.18 -11.94 -4.15
N ASP A 198 -21.60 -13.19 -4.15
CA ASP A 198 -21.12 -14.22 -5.04
C ASP A 198 -21.62 -13.91 -6.46
N PRO A 199 -20.72 -13.69 -7.44
CA PRO A 199 -21.12 -13.47 -8.82
C PRO A 199 -21.91 -14.65 -9.40
N ALA A 200 -21.80 -15.87 -8.87
CA ALA A 200 -22.52 -17.04 -9.36
C ALA A 200 -24.03 -17.01 -9.05
N ASP A 201 -24.43 -16.37 -7.95
CA ASP A 201 -25.85 -16.29 -7.53
C ASP A 201 -26.65 -15.23 -8.34
N GLY A 202 -25.97 -14.33 -9.04
CA GLY A 202 -26.60 -13.32 -9.91
C GLY A 202 -27.25 -13.88 -11.18
N THR A 203 -26.86 -15.09 -11.62
CA THR A 203 -27.39 -15.73 -12.83
C THR A 203 -28.68 -16.52 -12.62
N ALA A 204 -28.97 -16.98 -11.39
CA ALA A 204 -30.19 -17.74 -11.10
C ALA A 204 -31.42 -16.83 -10.87
N ALA A 205 -31.23 -15.63 -10.30
CA ALA A 205 -32.32 -14.71 -10.01
C ALA A 205 -32.90 -13.98 -11.25
N ALA A 206 -32.16 -13.94 -12.36
CA ALA A 206 -32.63 -13.32 -13.61
C ALA A 206 -33.51 -14.25 -14.46
N ALA A 207 -33.38 -15.58 -14.32
CA ALA A 207 -34.14 -16.54 -15.12
C ALA A 207 -35.54 -16.86 -14.57
N ALA A 208 -35.86 -16.47 -13.32
CA ALA A 208 -37.14 -16.80 -12.67
C ALA A 208 -38.23 -15.71 -12.81
N ARG A 209 -37.98 -14.61 -13.53
CA ARG A 209 -38.98 -13.56 -13.79
C ARG A 209 -39.48 -13.59 -15.23
N THR A 210 -40.16 -14.67 -15.59
CA THR A 210 -41.12 -14.64 -16.70
C THR A 210 -42.39 -13.97 -16.19
N PRO A 211 -42.81 -12.81 -16.72
CA PRO A 211 -44.08 -12.20 -16.32
C PRO A 211 -45.22 -13.06 -16.89
N GLY A 212 -45.99 -13.68 -16.00
CA GLY A 212 -47.26 -14.30 -16.34
C GLY A 212 -48.22 -13.22 -16.86
N ARG A 213 -48.59 -13.31 -18.13
CA ARG A 213 -49.71 -12.55 -18.70
C ARG A 213 -50.99 -13.07 -18.06
N GLY A 214 -51.72 -12.17 -17.39
CA GLY A 214 -53.13 -12.37 -17.00
C GLY A 214 -53.98 -12.78 -18.20
N GLY A 215 -55.04 -13.55 -18.05
CA GLY A 215 -56.11 -13.32 -17.09
C GLY A 215 -57.29 -12.68 -17.84
N GLU A 216 -57.90 -13.42 -18.76
CA GLU A 216 -59.20 -13.05 -19.34
C GLU A 216 -60.30 -13.72 -18.53
N GLU A 217 -60.87 -12.92 -17.63
CA GLU A 217 -62.06 -13.22 -16.86
C GLU A 217 -63.29 -13.05 -17.78
N ARG A 218 -63.95 -14.17 -18.10
CA ARG A 218 -65.26 -14.19 -18.78
C ARG A 218 -66.32 -13.67 -17.81
N LEU A 219 -67.00 -12.59 -18.19
CA LEU A 219 -68.30 -12.22 -17.63
C LEU A 219 -69.42 -12.69 -18.59
N PRO A 220 -70.48 -13.39 -18.09
CA PRO A 220 -71.67 -13.72 -18.88
C PRO A 220 -72.65 -12.53 -18.96
N GLY A 221 -73.46 -12.53 -20.02
CA GLY A 221 -74.12 -11.34 -20.57
C GLY A 221 -75.45 -10.92 -19.94
N LEU A 222 -76.01 -9.84 -20.50
CA LEU A 222 -77.46 -9.61 -20.63
C LEU A 222 -77.76 -8.55 -21.70
N ALA A 223 -78.98 -8.64 -22.23
CA ALA A 223 -79.49 -8.18 -23.52
C ALA A 223 -79.88 -6.68 -23.64
N GLY A 224 -80.14 -6.23 -24.88
CA GLY A 224 -81.16 -5.21 -25.15
C GLY A 224 -80.90 -4.23 -26.31
N ALA A 225 -81.53 -4.51 -27.46
CA ALA A 225 -82.11 -3.61 -28.48
C ALA A 225 -81.53 -2.20 -28.73
N SER A 226 -81.14 -1.94 -29.99
CA SER A 226 -81.95 -1.26 -31.02
C SER A 226 -81.28 -1.33 -32.38
#